data_AF-A0A671VES6-F1
#
_entry.id   AF-A0A671VES6-F1
#
_cell.length_a   1.000
_cell.length_b   1.000
_cell.length_c   1.000
_cell.angle_alpha   90.00
_cell.angle_beta   90.00
_cell.angle_gamma   90.00
#
_symmetry.space_group_name_H-M   'P 1'
#
loop_
_entity.id
_entity.type
_entity.pdbx_description
1 polymer ?
#
loop_
_entity_poly.entity_id
_entity_poly.type
_entity_poly.pdbx_seq_one_letter_code
_entity_poly.pdbx_strand_id
1 'polypeptide(L)'
;MATGKTKGSVKYEDIISKSLLVRSGSPAVYQLRPKKEEIGSLRRMTLGENDVNHPNKTILLVGETGTGKSALINALVNYTIGVKWEDDVWFQIVEEKRNQSESQTSDVIVYQIFGFEGKTLPYSLTIIDTPGYEYNRGTEHDVIISERLLEWFRSDDGVHEINAVGLVLKASENRLDDRLMYIFNSVVSLFGKNMEQNIVALITHSSGPTYKNALKALEAANIKCAKDEKNQPLHFLFNNCQQDRTEDTEEYLQQAFTETTGGLKKFTDFLEKTRPQQLKTTVEVLNSRIRLKACIQNLKERIQLTEDQQTEIQQTQEALKKHEEEMKSNEKFTVDVDEVYKEKQTINKGYWGLWFYEGAVCCTVCEENCHHPGCTKAWYPKHCEVMKGGRCTSCTNKCPVSDHVKEGWIYVTKTRKVEKTLQDVKEKYEKNKEGHESKLSLLEILAKKKKELQKERDQMLEETFQYISKLQQIALKVDSLSTLVHLDFLIEKMKEKGDKEKIQKLEEMKRRVDDRTRAAMCYRQTVTAKEKM
;
A
#
# COMPACT_ATOMS: atom_id res chain seq x y z
N MET A 1 -32.74 -46.46 19.84
CA MET A 1 -33.68 -46.50 18.70
C MET A 1 -33.23 -45.47 17.69
N ALA A 2 -33.27 -45.84 16.40
CA ALA A 2 -32.55 -45.25 15.26
C ALA A 2 -32.22 -43.74 15.35
N THR A 3 -30.93 -43.41 15.37
CA THR A 3 -30.43 -42.08 14.98
C THR A 3 -30.69 -41.91 13.48
N GLY A 4 -31.89 -41.43 13.13
CA GLY A 4 -32.21 -41.11 11.75
C GLY A 4 -31.18 -40.12 11.22
N LYS A 5 -30.41 -40.51 10.20
CA LYS A 5 -29.56 -39.60 9.44
C LYS A 5 -30.44 -38.43 8.97
N THR A 6 -30.11 -37.19 9.34
CA THR A 6 -30.84 -36.00 8.84
C THR A 6 -30.71 -35.93 7.32
N LYS A 7 -31.67 -35.33 6.62
CA LYS A 7 -31.70 -35.28 5.14
C LYS A 7 -30.41 -34.69 4.53
N GLY A 8 -29.80 -33.69 5.18
CA GLY A 8 -28.51 -33.15 4.75
C GLY A 8 -27.31 -34.06 5.02
N SER A 9 -27.34 -34.91 6.05
CA SER A 9 -26.23 -35.83 6.34
C SER A 9 -25.98 -36.87 5.24
N VAL A 10 -27.02 -37.25 4.50
CA VAL A 10 -26.91 -38.13 3.31
C VAL A 10 -26.46 -37.33 2.09
N LYS A 11 -26.98 -36.11 1.89
CA LYS A 11 -26.67 -35.25 0.74
C LYS A 11 -25.19 -34.82 0.68
N TYR A 12 -24.54 -34.69 1.84
CA TYR A 12 -23.16 -34.19 1.94
C TYR A 12 -22.19 -35.20 2.58
N GLU A 13 -22.49 -36.51 2.51
CA GLU A 13 -21.70 -37.56 3.15
C GLU A 13 -20.20 -37.50 2.81
N ASP A 14 -19.86 -37.20 1.55
CA ASP A 14 -18.46 -37.06 1.09
C ASP A 14 -17.73 -35.87 1.73
N ILE A 15 -18.42 -34.75 1.96
CA ILE A 15 -17.84 -33.55 2.59
C ILE A 15 -17.76 -33.76 4.09
N ILE A 16 -18.82 -34.28 4.70
CA ILE A 16 -18.92 -34.56 6.14
C ILE A 16 -17.85 -35.56 6.58
N SER A 17 -17.64 -36.66 5.84
CA SER A 17 -16.63 -37.68 6.17
C SER A 17 -15.19 -37.15 6.18
N LYS A 18 -14.92 -36.06 5.46
CA LYS A 18 -13.60 -35.38 5.39
C LYS A 18 -13.49 -34.19 6.35
N SER A 19 -14.55 -33.89 7.10
CA SER A 19 -14.66 -32.72 7.98
C SER A 19 -14.67 -33.12 9.46
N LEU A 20 -14.45 -32.16 10.35
CA LEU A 20 -14.53 -32.37 11.80
C LEU A 20 -15.86 -31.82 12.33
N LEU A 21 -16.65 -32.63 13.02
CA LEU A 21 -17.84 -32.14 13.72
C LEU A 21 -17.41 -31.21 14.87
N VAL A 22 -17.80 -29.94 14.81
CA VAL A 22 -17.51 -28.92 15.83
C VAL A 22 -18.65 -28.82 16.82
N ARG A 23 -19.90 -28.86 16.33
CA ARG A 23 -21.09 -28.78 17.16
C ARG A 23 -22.20 -29.66 16.60
N SER A 24 -22.72 -30.54 17.44
CA SER A 24 -23.95 -31.29 17.18
C SER A 24 -25.19 -30.42 17.43
N GLY A 25 -26.27 -30.66 16.69
CA GLY A 25 -27.53 -29.94 16.85
C GLY A 25 -28.15 -29.59 15.50
N SER A 26 -29.12 -28.67 15.52
CA SER A 26 -29.76 -28.12 14.33
C SER A 26 -29.30 -26.66 14.14
N PRO A 27 -28.37 -26.34 13.21
CA PRO A 27 -27.69 -27.25 12.32
C PRO A 27 -26.44 -27.89 12.96
N ALA A 28 -26.05 -29.04 12.42
CA ALA A 28 -24.77 -29.67 12.73
C ALA A 28 -23.65 -28.90 12.03
N VAL A 29 -22.66 -28.43 12.80
CA VAL A 29 -21.56 -27.58 12.31
C VAL A 29 -20.31 -28.41 12.11
N TYR A 30 -19.77 -28.40 10.89
CA TYR A 30 -18.59 -29.13 10.47
C TYR A 30 -17.46 -28.20 10.04
N GLN A 31 -16.28 -28.34 10.64
CA GLN A 31 -15.05 -27.66 10.21
C GLN A 31 -14.45 -28.40 9.02
N LEU A 32 -14.38 -27.72 7.89
CA LEU A 32 -13.73 -28.17 6.67
C LEU A 32 -12.21 -28.21 6.87
N ARG A 33 -11.56 -29.13 6.16
CA ARG A 33 -10.11 -29.33 6.17
C ARG A 33 -9.50 -29.03 4.79
N PRO A 34 -9.38 -27.75 4.40
CA PRO A 34 -8.73 -27.39 3.14
C PRO A 34 -7.23 -27.71 3.19
N LYS A 35 -6.63 -27.98 2.02
CA LYS A 35 -5.19 -28.11 1.86
C LYS A 35 -4.54 -26.75 2.17
N LYS A 36 -3.63 -26.73 3.15
CA LYS A 36 -2.87 -25.52 3.53
C LYS A 36 -1.56 -25.49 2.75
N GLU A 37 -1.30 -24.40 2.06
CA GLU A 37 -0.02 -24.12 1.39
C GLU A 37 0.51 -22.76 1.87
N GLU A 38 1.81 -22.70 2.16
CA GLU A 38 2.52 -21.47 2.48
C GLU A 38 3.46 -21.14 1.33
N ILE A 39 3.19 -20.04 0.63
CA ILE A 39 3.97 -19.57 -0.51
C ILE A 39 4.56 -18.23 -0.11
N GLY A 40 5.83 -18.18 0.32
CA GLY A 40 6.41 -16.94 0.85
C GLY A 40 5.65 -16.42 2.09
N SER A 41 5.16 -15.18 2.04
CA SER A 41 4.31 -14.61 3.11
C SER A 41 2.81 -14.93 2.95
N LEU A 42 2.46 -15.76 1.98
CA LEU A 42 1.09 -16.01 1.55
C LEU A 42 0.58 -17.33 2.13
N ARG A 43 -0.60 -17.30 2.74
CA ARG A 43 -1.30 -18.51 3.20
C ARG A 43 -2.46 -18.82 2.26
N ARG A 44 -2.42 -19.99 1.63
CA ARG A 44 -3.47 -20.50 0.74
C ARG A 44 -4.17 -21.69 1.39
N MET A 45 -5.49 -21.69 1.31
CA MET A 45 -6.38 -22.69 1.87
C MET A 45 -7.29 -23.19 0.74
N THR A 46 -7.03 -24.38 0.20
CA THR A 46 -7.74 -24.91 -0.97
C THR A 46 -8.71 -26.03 -0.60
N LEU A 47 -9.98 -25.87 -0.95
CA LEU A 47 -11.04 -26.85 -0.82
C LEU A 47 -11.43 -27.37 -2.20
N GLY A 48 -11.37 -28.69 -2.39
CA GLY A 48 -11.64 -29.33 -3.68
C GLY A 48 -10.46 -29.27 -4.65
N GLU A 49 -10.72 -29.60 -5.91
CA GLU A 49 -9.72 -29.65 -6.99
C GLU A 49 -10.08 -28.67 -8.10
N ASN A 50 -9.10 -27.89 -8.56
CA ASN A 50 -9.30 -26.88 -9.60
C ASN A 50 -9.50 -27.53 -10.96
N ASP A 51 -10.64 -27.27 -11.61
CA ASP A 51 -10.85 -27.60 -13.01
C ASP A 51 -10.63 -26.35 -13.87
N VAL A 52 -9.56 -26.39 -14.68
CA VAL A 52 -9.17 -25.29 -15.58
C VAL A 52 -10.23 -24.94 -16.64
N ASN A 53 -11.20 -25.82 -16.89
CA ASN A 53 -12.28 -25.58 -17.83
C ASN A 53 -13.39 -24.71 -17.24
N HIS A 54 -13.43 -24.56 -15.91
CA HIS A 54 -14.41 -23.72 -15.24
C HIS A 54 -13.84 -22.32 -14.96
N PRO A 55 -14.63 -21.25 -15.20
CA PRO A 55 -14.21 -19.92 -14.82
C PRO A 55 -14.06 -19.82 -13.30
N ASN A 56 -13.15 -18.96 -12.84
CA ASN A 56 -12.96 -18.66 -11.42
C ASN A 56 -13.20 -17.17 -11.16
N LYS A 57 -13.88 -16.84 -10.07
CA LYS A 57 -14.15 -15.45 -9.67
C LYS A 57 -13.40 -15.12 -8.39
N THR A 58 -12.66 -14.01 -8.41
CA THR A 58 -11.83 -13.58 -7.29
C THR A 58 -12.44 -12.38 -6.55
N ILE A 59 -12.55 -12.50 -5.22
CA ILE A 59 -13.14 -11.50 -4.33
C ILE A 59 -12.10 -11.10 -3.29
N LEU A 60 -11.85 -9.80 -3.11
CA LEU A 60 -11.06 -9.28 -1.99
C LEU A 60 -11.99 -8.71 -0.92
N LEU A 61 -11.88 -9.17 0.32
CA LEU A 61 -12.68 -8.69 1.45
C LEU A 61 -11.85 -7.78 2.35
N VAL A 62 -12.36 -6.57 2.59
CA VAL A 62 -11.69 -5.53 3.39
C VAL A 62 -12.65 -4.97 4.41
N GLY A 63 -12.25 -4.91 5.68
CA GLY A 63 -13.06 -4.32 6.74
C GLY A 63 -12.39 -4.48 8.09
N GLU A 64 -12.93 -3.80 9.10
CA GLU A 64 -12.42 -3.88 10.47
C GLU A 64 -12.55 -5.28 11.08
N THR A 65 -11.84 -5.49 12.19
CA THR A 65 -12.04 -6.67 13.03
C THR A 65 -13.49 -6.71 13.52
N GLY A 66 -14.10 -7.89 13.45
CA GLY A 66 -15.46 -8.09 13.95
C GLY A 66 -16.58 -7.61 13.02
N THR A 67 -16.30 -7.09 11.82
CA THR A 67 -17.35 -6.75 10.83
C THR A 67 -18.01 -7.95 10.15
N GLY A 68 -17.63 -9.18 10.53
CA GLY A 68 -18.26 -10.39 10.01
C GLY A 68 -17.65 -10.92 8.70
N LYS A 69 -16.40 -10.57 8.38
CA LYS A 69 -15.69 -11.12 7.19
C LYS A 69 -15.64 -12.65 7.21
N SER A 70 -15.18 -13.25 8.30
CA SER A 70 -15.11 -14.72 8.45
C SER A 70 -16.47 -15.39 8.29
N ALA A 71 -17.50 -14.82 8.92
CA ALA A 71 -18.88 -15.30 8.78
C ALA A 71 -19.39 -15.20 7.33
N LEU A 72 -19.02 -14.13 6.62
CA LEU A 72 -19.34 -13.97 5.20
C LEU A 72 -18.61 -14.99 4.32
N ILE A 73 -17.35 -15.30 4.61
CA ILE A 73 -16.59 -16.36 3.92
C ILE A 73 -17.28 -17.71 4.12
N ASN A 74 -17.64 -18.04 5.36
CA ASN A 74 -18.38 -19.27 5.68
C ASN A 74 -19.74 -19.32 4.95
N ALA A 75 -20.48 -18.20 4.90
CA ALA A 75 -21.74 -18.12 4.16
C ALA A 75 -21.55 -18.32 2.65
N LEU A 76 -20.53 -17.71 2.03
CA LEU A 76 -20.18 -17.91 0.63
C LEU A 76 -19.82 -19.36 0.31
N VAL A 77 -19.07 -20.03 1.19
CA VAL A 77 -18.72 -21.46 1.05
C VAL A 77 -19.99 -22.32 1.06
N ASN A 78 -20.86 -22.16 2.05
CA ASN A 78 -22.11 -22.93 2.13
C ASN A 78 -23.03 -22.68 0.93
N TYR A 79 -23.11 -21.42 0.47
CA TYR A 79 -23.87 -21.08 -0.72
C TYR A 79 -23.31 -21.75 -1.97
N THR A 80 -21.99 -21.76 -2.13
CA THR A 80 -21.30 -22.42 -3.26
C THR A 80 -21.52 -23.92 -3.25
N ILE A 81 -21.44 -24.57 -2.08
CA ILE A 81 -21.72 -26.01 -1.89
C ILE A 81 -23.19 -26.35 -2.18
N GLY A 82 -24.11 -25.39 -2.04
CA GLY A 82 -25.55 -25.56 -2.26
C GLY A 82 -26.33 -25.99 -1.01
N VAL A 83 -25.82 -25.63 0.16
CA VAL A 83 -26.47 -25.85 1.46
C VAL A 83 -27.77 -25.04 1.54
N LYS A 84 -28.85 -25.74 1.88
CA LYS A 84 -30.18 -25.15 2.11
C LYS A 84 -30.55 -25.18 3.58
N TRP A 85 -31.52 -24.35 3.96
CA TRP A 85 -32.00 -24.26 5.34
C TRP A 85 -32.41 -25.62 5.90
N GLU A 86 -33.12 -26.43 5.08
CA GLU A 86 -33.70 -27.73 5.46
C GLU A 86 -32.66 -28.87 5.49
N ASP A 87 -31.45 -28.63 5.00
CA ASP A 87 -30.38 -29.63 5.05
C ASP A 87 -29.86 -29.81 6.49
N ASP A 88 -30.07 -28.82 7.37
CA ASP A 88 -29.71 -28.85 8.78
C ASP A 88 -28.21 -29.12 9.06
N VAL A 89 -27.36 -28.63 8.14
CA VAL A 89 -25.90 -28.69 8.25
C VAL A 89 -25.29 -27.32 7.95
N TRP A 90 -24.12 -27.06 8.53
CA TRP A 90 -23.34 -25.86 8.27
C TRP A 90 -21.85 -26.19 8.20
N PHE A 91 -21.17 -25.72 7.15
CA PHE A 91 -19.73 -25.91 6.98
C PHE A 91 -18.95 -24.64 7.35
N GLN A 92 -17.87 -24.78 8.11
CA GLN A 92 -16.96 -23.69 8.45
C GLN A 92 -15.60 -23.94 7.79
N ILE A 93 -15.09 -23.00 7.01
CA ILE A 93 -13.71 -23.02 6.51
C ILE A 93 -12.80 -22.13 7.36
N VAL A 94 -13.35 -21.04 7.88
CA VAL A 94 -12.69 -20.13 8.83
C VAL A 94 -13.19 -20.45 10.23
N GLU A 95 -12.27 -20.75 11.14
CA GLU A 95 -12.60 -21.04 12.54
C GLU A 95 -13.09 -19.77 13.24
N GLU A 96 -14.33 -19.77 13.70
CA GLU A 96 -14.91 -18.68 14.48
C GLU A 96 -14.74 -18.98 15.99
N LYS A 97 -13.59 -18.61 16.55
CA LYS A 97 -13.36 -18.80 18.00
C LYS A 97 -14.29 -17.90 18.82
N ARG A 98 -14.86 -18.44 19.90
CA ARG A 98 -15.82 -17.75 20.78
C ARG A 98 -15.26 -16.49 21.45
N ASN A 99 -13.95 -16.41 21.66
CA ASN A 99 -13.28 -15.18 22.10
C ASN A 99 -12.89 -14.34 20.88
N GLN A 100 -13.62 -13.24 20.64
CA GLN A 100 -13.32 -12.28 19.57
C GLN A 100 -11.90 -11.67 19.64
N SER A 101 -11.23 -11.78 20.79
CA SER A 101 -9.83 -11.37 20.98
C SER A 101 -8.80 -12.35 20.40
N GLU A 102 -9.18 -13.59 20.10
CA GLU A 102 -8.26 -14.67 19.66
C GLU A 102 -8.45 -15.08 18.18
N SER A 103 -9.53 -14.67 17.51
CA SER A 103 -9.83 -15.01 16.10
C SER A 103 -9.24 -14.03 15.08
N GLN A 104 -8.15 -13.37 15.44
CA GLN A 104 -7.52 -12.35 14.61
C GLN A 104 -6.73 -12.99 13.46
N THR A 105 -7.21 -12.82 12.23
CA THR A 105 -6.41 -13.10 11.02
C THR A 105 -5.16 -12.23 11.04
N SER A 106 -3.99 -12.80 11.34
CA SER A 106 -2.70 -12.07 11.40
C SER A 106 -2.15 -11.70 10.03
N ASP A 107 -2.54 -12.47 9.01
CA ASP A 107 -1.96 -12.41 7.67
C ASP A 107 -3.03 -12.50 6.58
N VAL A 108 -2.72 -12.06 5.36
CA VAL A 108 -3.64 -12.20 4.23
C VAL A 108 -3.78 -13.69 3.89
N ILE A 109 -5.01 -14.22 3.95
CA ILE A 109 -5.33 -15.63 3.68
C ILE A 109 -6.17 -15.70 2.41
N VAL A 110 -5.88 -16.68 1.56
CA VAL A 110 -6.69 -16.92 0.37
C VAL A 110 -7.35 -18.28 0.43
N TYR A 111 -8.66 -18.25 0.32
CA TYR A 111 -9.53 -19.40 0.30
C TYR A 111 -9.90 -19.69 -1.16
N GLN A 112 -9.55 -20.87 -1.63
CA GLN A 112 -9.92 -21.36 -2.95
C GLN A 112 -10.97 -22.45 -2.79
N ILE A 113 -12.10 -22.30 -3.47
CA ILE A 113 -13.27 -23.17 -3.35
C ILE A 113 -13.56 -23.70 -4.75
N PHE A 114 -13.21 -24.96 -4.98
CA PHE A 114 -13.28 -25.65 -6.27
C PHE A 114 -14.13 -26.92 -6.18
N GLY A 115 -14.60 -27.42 -7.33
CA GLY A 115 -15.31 -28.71 -7.42
C GLY A 115 -16.79 -28.63 -7.02
N PHE A 116 -17.34 -27.42 -6.95
CA PHE A 116 -18.74 -27.14 -6.62
C PHE A 116 -19.46 -26.37 -7.74
N GLU A 117 -18.83 -26.28 -8.91
CA GLU A 117 -19.40 -25.65 -10.10
C GLU A 117 -20.65 -26.42 -10.54
N GLY A 118 -21.69 -25.69 -10.95
CA GLY A 118 -22.99 -26.27 -11.31
C GLY A 118 -23.87 -26.69 -10.14
N LYS A 119 -23.44 -26.49 -8.88
CA LYS A 119 -24.34 -26.56 -7.71
C LYS A 119 -25.18 -25.29 -7.66
N THR A 120 -24.66 -24.24 -7.02
CA THR A 120 -25.32 -22.93 -6.99
C THR A 120 -24.70 -21.95 -7.98
N LEU A 121 -23.38 -22.08 -8.21
CA LEU A 121 -22.60 -21.15 -9.03
C LEU A 121 -22.05 -21.87 -10.28
N PRO A 122 -21.99 -21.22 -11.45
CA PRO A 122 -21.39 -21.79 -12.65
C PRO A 122 -19.85 -21.67 -12.69
N TYR A 123 -19.24 -21.16 -11.62
CA TYR A 123 -17.81 -20.87 -11.51
C TYR A 123 -17.27 -21.21 -10.12
N SER A 124 -15.95 -21.35 -10.02
CA SER A 124 -15.22 -21.45 -8.76
C SER A 124 -15.05 -20.09 -8.07
N LEU A 125 -14.72 -20.12 -6.78
CA LEU A 125 -14.43 -18.90 -6.00
C LEU A 125 -13.02 -18.89 -5.42
N THR A 126 -12.34 -17.76 -5.60
CA THR A 126 -11.17 -17.37 -4.81
C THR A 126 -11.53 -16.19 -3.92
N ILE A 127 -11.37 -16.31 -2.61
CA ILE A 127 -11.67 -15.25 -1.64
C ILE A 127 -10.38 -14.86 -0.92
N ILE A 128 -10.00 -13.59 -1.03
CA ILE A 128 -8.85 -12.99 -0.36
C ILE A 128 -9.35 -12.30 0.89
N ASP A 129 -9.01 -12.87 2.05
CA ASP A 129 -9.31 -12.32 3.37
C ASP A 129 -8.13 -11.47 3.86
N THR A 130 -8.39 -10.19 4.13
CA THR A 130 -7.39 -9.32 4.76
C THR A 130 -7.57 -9.31 6.27
N PRO A 131 -6.48 -9.21 7.07
CA PRO A 131 -6.55 -8.94 8.50
C PRO A 131 -7.56 -7.84 8.85
N GLY A 132 -8.28 -8.01 9.97
CA GLY A 132 -9.03 -6.91 10.54
C GLY A 132 -8.07 -5.83 11.02
N TYR A 133 -8.22 -4.60 10.53
CA TYR A 133 -7.43 -3.47 11.00
C TYR A 133 -7.77 -3.21 12.47
N GLU A 134 -6.80 -3.18 13.38
CA GLU A 134 -6.97 -2.96 14.84
C GLU A 134 -6.68 -1.49 15.28
N TYR A 135 -7.32 -1.04 16.38
CA TYR A 135 -7.24 0.34 16.93
C TYR A 135 -5.82 0.78 17.33
N ASN A 136 -4.95 -0.16 17.72
CA ASN A 136 -3.66 0.14 18.35
C ASN A 136 -2.42 -0.06 17.46
N ARG A 137 -2.56 -0.44 16.19
CA ARG A 137 -1.41 -0.94 15.39
C ARG A 137 -0.77 0.03 14.41
N GLY A 138 -1.22 1.29 14.39
CA GLY A 138 -0.59 2.36 13.61
C GLY A 138 -0.52 2.10 12.09
N THR A 139 0.14 3.00 11.36
CA THR A 139 0.26 2.94 9.89
C THR A 139 1.25 1.88 9.37
N GLU A 140 1.99 1.24 10.26
CA GLU A 140 2.95 0.19 9.88
C GLU A 140 2.23 -1.07 9.39
N HIS A 141 1.07 -1.39 9.96
CA HIS A 141 0.23 -2.50 9.48
C HIS A 141 -0.30 -2.26 8.06
N ASP A 142 -0.63 -1.02 7.68
CA ASP A 142 -1.09 -0.69 6.33
C ASP A 142 0.02 -0.85 5.28
N VAL A 143 1.24 -0.47 5.64
CA VAL A 143 2.42 -0.69 4.79
C VAL A 143 2.60 -2.19 4.58
N ILE A 144 2.52 -2.99 5.64
CA ILE A 144 2.63 -4.45 5.58
C ILE A 144 1.52 -5.07 4.70
N ILE A 145 0.26 -4.66 4.87
CA ILE A 145 -0.86 -5.18 4.06
C ILE A 145 -0.69 -4.79 2.59
N SER A 146 -0.33 -3.54 2.30
CA SER A 146 -0.08 -3.07 0.93
C SER A 146 1.07 -3.81 0.27
N GLU A 147 2.16 -4.04 1.01
CA GLU A 147 3.32 -4.80 0.54
C GLU A 147 3.01 -6.28 0.31
N ARG A 148 2.11 -6.88 1.10
CA ARG A 148 1.62 -8.25 0.91
C ARG A 148 0.72 -8.36 -0.31
N LEU A 149 -0.25 -7.47 -0.46
CA LEU A 149 -1.10 -7.44 -1.65
C LEU A 149 -0.26 -7.19 -2.92
N LEU A 150 0.76 -6.34 -2.86
CA LEU A 150 1.68 -6.13 -3.97
C LEU A 150 2.46 -7.41 -4.34
N GLU A 151 2.90 -8.18 -3.35
CA GLU A 151 3.56 -9.47 -3.58
C GLU A 151 2.61 -10.46 -4.24
N TRP A 152 1.38 -10.55 -3.75
CA TRP A 152 0.31 -11.36 -4.34
C TRP A 152 0.06 -11.01 -5.81
N PHE A 153 0.00 -9.72 -6.14
CA PHE A 153 -0.35 -9.28 -7.50
C PHE A 153 0.82 -9.37 -8.48
N ARG A 154 2.04 -9.65 -8.00
CA ARG A 154 3.24 -9.82 -8.82
C ARG A 154 3.69 -11.28 -8.96
N SER A 155 3.36 -12.12 -7.99
CA SER A 155 3.76 -13.53 -8.00
C SER A 155 3.14 -14.25 -9.20
N ASP A 156 3.91 -15.09 -9.90
CA ASP A 156 3.41 -15.89 -11.02
C ASP A 156 2.26 -16.81 -10.57
N ASP A 157 2.42 -17.41 -9.38
CA ASP A 157 1.39 -18.22 -8.71
C ASP A 157 0.33 -17.37 -7.97
N GLY A 158 0.38 -16.05 -8.12
CA GLY A 158 -0.43 -15.08 -7.41
C GLY A 158 -1.83 -14.84 -8.00
N VAL A 159 -2.43 -13.71 -7.63
CA VAL A 159 -3.74 -13.28 -8.15
C VAL A 159 -3.51 -12.19 -9.18
N HIS A 160 -3.95 -12.44 -10.41
CA HIS A 160 -3.76 -11.52 -11.54
C HIS A 160 -5.02 -10.74 -11.91
N GLU A 161 -6.18 -11.22 -11.47
CA GLU A 161 -7.49 -10.63 -11.76
C GLU A 161 -8.38 -10.60 -10.50
N ILE A 162 -9.16 -9.53 -10.35
CA ILE A 162 -10.16 -9.40 -9.30
C ILE A 162 -11.52 -9.07 -9.92
N ASN A 163 -12.57 -9.76 -9.47
CA ASN A 163 -13.94 -9.52 -9.88
C ASN A 163 -14.64 -8.54 -8.95
N ALA A 164 -14.37 -8.60 -7.65
CA ALA A 164 -14.91 -7.66 -6.68
C ALA A 164 -13.96 -7.34 -5.54
N VAL A 165 -14.03 -6.10 -5.06
CA VAL A 165 -13.48 -5.68 -3.78
C VAL A 165 -14.66 -5.34 -2.87
N GLY A 166 -14.89 -6.18 -1.87
CA GLY A 166 -15.96 -6.02 -0.88
C GLY A 166 -15.49 -5.19 0.31
N LEU A 167 -16.05 -3.98 0.46
CA LEU A 167 -15.94 -3.19 1.68
C LEU A 167 -16.95 -3.73 2.69
N VAL A 168 -16.49 -4.38 3.75
CA VAL A 168 -17.31 -5.10 4.73
C VAL A 168 -17.57 -4.24 5.97
N LEU A 169 -18.84 -3.97 6.24
CA LEU A 169 -19.30 -3.09 7.33
C LEU A 169 -20.57 -3.66 8.00
N LYS A 170 -20.78 -3.37 9.29
CA LYS A 170 -22.00 -3.79 10.00
C LYS A 170 -23.15 -2.84 9.66
N ALA A 171 -24.38 -3.35 9.63
CA ALA A 171 -25.57 -2.53 9.45
C ALA A 171 -25.80 -1.52 10.60
N SER A 172 -25.32 -1.83 11.80
CA SER A 172 -25.36 -0.93 12.96
C SER A 172 -24.38 0.24 12.87
N GLU A 173 -23.50 0.28 11.86
CA GLU A 173 -22.58 1.40 11.68
C GLU A 173 -23.35 2.65 11.29
N ASN A 174 -23.58 3.51 12.28
CA ASN A 174 -24.33 4.75 12.09
C ASN A 174 -23.44 5.90 11.58
N ARG A 175 -22.13 5.75 11.70
CA ARG A 175 -21.10 6.64 11.18
C ARG A 175 -19.89 5.77 10.83
N LEU A 176 -19.26 6.05 9.69
CA LEU A 176 -17.88 5.62 9.51
C LEU A 176 -17.08 6.50 10.48
N ASP A 177 -16.61 5.88 11.57
CA ASP A 177 -15.63 6.56 12.40
C ASP A 177 -14.37 6.85 11.58
N ASP A 178 -13.47 7.65 12.14
CA ASP A 178 -12.27 8.10 11.43
C ASP A 178 -11.39 6.91 11.01
N ARG A 179 -11.53 5.75 11.66
CA ARG A 179 -10.76 4.53 11.41
C ARG A 179 -11.32 3.73 10.24
N LEU A 180 -12.61 3.47 10.18
CA LEU A 180 -13.20 2.72 9.06
C LEU A 180 -13.09 3.52 7.75
N MET A 181 -13.22 4.85 7.85
CA MET A 181 -12.89 5.79 6.79
C MET A 181 -11.45 5.63 6.30
N TYR A 182 -10.51 5.64 7.24
CA TYR A 182 -9.09 5.49 6.96
C TYR A 182 -8.81 4.16 6.25
N ILE A 183 -9.35 3.05 6.75
CA ILE A 183 -9.16 1.71 6.19
C ILE A 183 -9.64 1.62 4.75
N PHE A 184 -10.87 2.06 4.49
CA PHE A 184 -11.41 2.02 3.14
C PHE A 184 -10.63 2.94 2.20
N ASN A 185 -10.21 4.12 2.67
CA ASN A 185 -9.37 5.02 1.88
C ASN A 185 -7.98 4.44 1.59
N SER A 186 -7.36 3.77 2.57
CA SER A 186 -6.08 3.09 2.40
C SER A 186 -6.19 2.01 1.33
N VAL A 187 -7.20 1.14 1.39
CA VAL A 187 -7.38 0.05 0.44
C VAL A 187 -7.76 0.56 -0.96
N VAL A 188 -8.70 1.48 -1.07
CA VAL A 188 -9.08 2.09 -2.35
C VAL A 188 -7.89 2.78 -3.02
N SER A 189 -6.95 3.33 -2.22
CA SER A 189 -5.74 3.98 -2.74
C SER A 189 -4.69 3.04 -3.35
N LEU A 190 -4.83 1.72 -3.13
CA LEU A 190 -3.98 0.69 -3.73
C LEU A 190 -4.33 0.46 -5.19
N PHE A 191 -5.60 0.67 -5.55
CA PHE A 191 -6.16 0.28 -6.83
C PHE A 191 -6.01 1.34 -7.91
N GLY A 192 -5.93 0.86 -9.16
CA GLY A 192 -6.05 1.71 -10.34
C GLY A 192 -7.49 2.18 -10.57
N LYS A 193 -7.67 3.26 -11.33
CA LYS A 193 -9.00 3.82 -11.66
C LYS A 193 -9.97 2.81 -12.29
N ASN A 194 -9.44 1.78 -12.95
CA ASN A 194 -10.24 0.72 -13.57
C ASN A 194 -11.01 -0.14 -12.55
N MET A 195 -10.69 -0.07 -11.26
CA MET A 195 -11.33 -0.88 -10.21
C MET A 195 -12.61 -0.26 -9.63
N GLU A 196 -12.94 1.00 -9.93
CA GLU A 196 -14.06 1.70 -9.26
C GLU A 196 -15.37 0.92 -9.34
N GLN A 197 -15.70 0.37 -10.51
CA GLN A 197 -16.92 -0.40 -10.76
C GLN A 197 -16.92 -1.82 -10.16
N ASN A 198 -15.78 -2.26 -9.63
CA ASN A 198 -15.63 -3.57 -8.99
C ASN A 198 -15.61 -3.46 -7.45
N ILE A 199 -15.59 -2.24 -6.89
CA ILE A 199 -15.62 -2.01 -5.44
C ILE A 199 -17.08 -1.87 -5.01
N VAL A 200 -17.53 -2.70 -4.06
CA VAL A 200 -18.93 -2.75 -3.59
C VAL A 200 -19.00 -2.83 -2.06
N ALA A 201 -20.13 -2.44 -1.49
CA ALA A 201 -20.37 -2.55 -0.05
C ALA A 201 -21.02 -3.90 0.30
N LEU A 202 -20.48 -4.58 1.31
CA LEU A 202 -21.01 -5.83 1.85
C LEU A 202 -21.43 -5.58 3.30
N ILE A 203 -22.73 -5.39 3.50
CA ILE A 203 -23.29 -4.98 4.80
C ILE A 203 -23.70 -6.22 5.58
N THR A 204 -23.03 -6.49 6.69
CA THR A 204 -23.29 -7.64 7.56
C THR A 204 -24.19 -7.23 8.74
N HIS A 205 -24.68 -8.21 9.51
CA HIS A 205 -25.55 -7.99 10.68
C HIS A 205 -26.83 -7.22 10.30
N SER A 206 -27.35 -7.42 9.09
CA SER A 206 -28.39 -6.59 8.47
C SER A 206 -29.81 -6.82 8.97
N SER A 207 -30.00 -7.06 10.26
CA SER A 207 -31.34 -7.23 10.84
C SER A 207 -32.13 -5.90 10.78
N GLY A 208 -33.20 -5.88 10.00
CA GLY A 208 -34.09 -4.72 9.87
C GLY A 208 -33.50 -3.54 9.05
N PRO A 209 -34.09 -2.32 9.15
CA PRO A 209 -33.76 -1.20 8.27
C PRO A 209 -32.45 -0.46 8.62
N THR A 210 -31.66 -0.96 9.57
CA THR A 210 -30.44 -0.31 10.12
C THR A 210 -29.36 -0.08 9.08
N TYR A 211 -29.29 -0.94 8.05
CA TYR A 211 -28.31 -0.83 6.95
C TYR A 211 -28.34 0.52 6.21
N LYS A 212 -29.46 1.26 6.26
CA LYS A 212 -29.57 2.59 5.66
C LYS A 212 -28.61 3.60 6.29
N ASN A 213 -28.27 3.43 7.56
CA ASN A 213 -27.32 4.31 8.23
C ASN A 213 -25.89 4.03 7.76
N ALA A 214 -25.54 2.75 7.62
CA ALA A 214 -24.29 2.30 7.02
C ALA A 214 -24.09 2.85 5.59
N LEU A 215 -25.14 2.84 4.77
CA LEU A 215 -25.09 3.41 3.42
C LEU A 215 -24.89 4.93 3.43
N LYS A 216 -25.66 5.66 4.25
CA LYS A 216 -25.46 7.11 4.42
C LYS A 216 -24.06 7.45 4.88
N ALA A 217 -23.49 6.61 5.75
CA ALA A 217 -22.13 6.79 6.23
C ALA A 217 -21.08 6.60 5.12
N LEU A 218 -21.24 5.57 4.27
CA LEU A 218 -20.43 5.36 3.07
C LEU A 218 -20.58 6.50 2.04
N GLU A 219 -21.79 7.02 1.85
CA GLU A 219 -22.06 8.15 0.96
C GLU A 219 -21.37 9.43 1.47
N ALA A 220 -21.52 9.73 2.76
CA ALA A 220 -20.88 10.88 3.40
C ALA A 220 -19.35 10.80 3.32
N ALA A 221 -18.80 9.58 3.30
CA ALA A 221 -17.38 9.32 3.14
C ALA A 221 -16.84 9.53 1.73
N ASN A 222 -17.72 9.63 0.73
CA ASN A 222 -17.37 9.81 -0.67
C ASN A 222 -16.32 8.78 -1.15
N ILE A 223 -16.48 7.53 -0.72
CA ILE A 223 -15.59 6.43 -1.12
C ILE A 223 -15.88 6.07 -2.58
N LYS A 224 -14.81 5.97 -3.38
CA LYS A 224 -14.90 5.59 -4.78
C LYS A 224 -15.27 4.11 -4.90
N CYS A 225 -16.51 3.84 -5.27
CA CYS A 225 -17.08 2.51 -5.41
C CYS A 225 -18.16 2.50 -6.50
N ALA A 226 -18.56 1.30 -6.90
CA ALA A 226 -19.63 1.09 -7.86
C ALA A 226 -20.92 1.72 -7.34
N LYS A 227 -21.71 2.25 -8.26
CA LYS A 227 -22.98 2.90 -7.94
C LYS A 227 -24.13 2.23 -8.66
N ASP A 228 -25.28 2.20 -8.00
CA ASP A 228 -26.53 1.74 -8.60
C ASP A 228 -27.18 2.84 -9.47
N GLU A 229 -28.33 2.52 -10.06
CA GLU A 229 -29.12 3.43 -10.90
C GLU A 229 -29.58 4.70 -10.16
N LYS A 230 -29.60 4.68 -8.83
CA LYS A 230 -29.95 5.81 -7.96
C LYS A 230 -28.71 6.60 -7.52
N ASN A 231 -27.54 6.30 -8.09
CA ASN A 231 -26.26 6.91 -7.75
C ASN A 231 -25.85 6.67 -6.27
N GLN A 232 -26.37 5.61 -5.65
CA GLN A 232 -26.00 5.15 -4.31
C GLN A 232 -24.89 4.09 -4.40
N PRO A 233 -24.05 3.93 -3.36
CA PRO A 233 -23.10 2.83 -3.29
C PRO A 233 -23.80 1.49 -3.50
N LEU A 234 -23.33 0.74 -4.50
CA LEU A 234 -23.83 -0.60 -4.77
C LEU A 234 -23.52 -1.49 -3.57
N HIS A 235 -24.55 -2.13 -3.03
CA HIS A 235 -24.45 -2.86 -1.77
C HIS A 235 -25.23 -4.17 -1.78
N PHE A 236 -24.77 -5.08 -0.93
CA PHE A 236 -25.38 -6.38 -0.68
C PHE A 236 -25.53 -6.60 0.82
N LEU A 237 -26.64 -7.18 1.24
CA LEU A 237 -27.01 -7.34 2.65
C LEU A 237 -26.83 -8.79 3.10
N PHE A 238 -26.28 -8.97 4.29
CA PHE A 238 -25.98 -10.27 4.87
C PHE A 238 -26.31 -10.28 6.37
N ASN A 239 -26.94 -11.34 6.83
CA ASN A 239 -27.30 -11.55 8.22
C ASN A 239 -26.78 -12.93 8.66
N ASN A 240 -25.45 -13.02 8.82
CA ASN A 240 -24.70 -14.27 8.89
C ASN A 240 -24.74 -14.95 10.28
N CYS A 241 -25.90 -15.02 10.93
CA CYS A 241 -26.09 -15.60 12.27
C CYS A 241 -26.59 -17.06 12.24
N GLN A 242 -26.54 -17.73 11.09
CA GLN A 242 -27.16 -19.06 10.86
C GLN A 242 -26.64 -20.16 11.79
N GLN A 243 -25.43 -19.99 12.31
CA GLN A 243 -24.82 -20.95 13.20
C GLN A 243 -25.32 -20.83 14.65
N ASP A 244 -26.09 -19.83 15.07
CA ASP A 244 -26.48 -19.69 16.49
C ASP A 244 -27.89 -20.22 16.81
N ARG A 245 -28.37 -21.20 16.04
CA ARG A 245 -29.70 -21.81 16.23
C ARG A 245 -29.92 -22.40 17.62
N THR A 246 -30.94 -21.90 18.29
CA THR A 246 -31.60 -22.47 19.47
C THR A 246 -33.10 -22.60 19.18
N GLU A 247 -33.83 -23.44 19.93
CA GLU A 247 -35.29 -23.61 19.76
C GLU A 247 -36.05 -22.26 19.85
N ASP A 248 -35.58 -21.34 20.69
CA ASP A 248 -36.20 -20.02 20.90
C ASP A 248 -35.91 -18.98 19.78
N THR A 249 -35.05 -19.29 18.80
CA THR A 249 -34.57 -18.33 17.78
C THR A 249 -34.83 -18.75 16.34
N GLU A 250 -35.53 -19.87 16.11
CA GLU A 250 -35.67 -20.49 14.79
C GLU A 250 -36.29 -19.56 13.73
N GLU A 251 -37.40 -18.88 14.04
CA GLU A 251 -38.10 -17.99 13.10
C GLU A 251 -37.23 -16.80 12.66
N TYR A 252 -36.54 -16.17 13.63
CA TYR A 252 -35.59 -15.09 13.37
C TYR A 252 -34.42 -15.56 12.49
N LEU A 253 -33.87 -16.75 12.78
CA LEU A 253 -32.73 -17.29 12.03
C LEU A 253 -33.12 -17.76 10.63
N GLN A 254 -34.36 -18.20 10.41
CA GLN A 254 -34.88 -18.52 9.09
C GLN A 254 -35.02 -17.25 8.23
N GLN A 255 -35.48 -16.16 8.84
CA GLN A 255 -35.48 -14.85 8.17
C GLN A 255 -34.06 -14.41 7.83
N ALA A 256 -33.12 -14.50 8.78
CA ALA A 256 -31.72 -14.14 8.56
C ALA A 256 -31.03 -14.99 7.46
N PHE A 257 -31.35 -16.27 7.38
CA PHE A 257 -30.90 -17.15 6.29
C PHE A 257 -31.47 -16.73 4.94
N THR A 258 -32.76 -16.39 4.89
CA THR A 258 -33.43 -15.93 3.66
C THR A 258 -32.82 -14.61 3.18
N GLU A 259 -32.62 -13.65 4.07
CA GLU A 259 -31.95 -12.38 3.78
C GLU A 259 -30.54 -12.60 3.23
N THR A 260 -29.74 -13.43 3.90
CA THR A 260 -28.38 -13.76 3.49
C THR A 260 -28.34 -14.46 2.13
N THR A 261 -29.21 -15.43 1.90
CA THR A 261 -29.30 -16.16 0.61
C THR A 261 -29.72 -15.22 -0.52
N GLY A 262 -30.65 -14.31 -0.27
CA GLY A 262 -31.05 -13.28 -1.22
C GLY A 262 -29.91 -12.30 -1.53
N GLY A 263 -29.15 -11.89 -0.51
CA GLY A 263 -27.96 -11.05 -0.65
C GLY A 263 -26.85 -11.73 -1.45
N LEU A 264 -26.54 -12.99 -1.13
CA LEU A 264 -25.55 -13.81 -1.83
C LEU A 264 -25.92 -14.00 -3.29
N LYS A 265 -27.19 -14.32 -3.59
CA LYS A 265 -27.68 -14.43 -4.98
C LYS A 265 -27.42 -13.15 -5.77
N LYS A 266 -27.83 -12.00 -5.23
CA LYS A 266 -27.61 -10.70 -5.90
C LYS A 266 -26.11 -10.41 -6.08
N PHE A 267 -25.29 -10.74 -5.10
CA PHE A 267 -23.86 -10.53 -5.15
C PHE A 267 -23.19 -11.45 -6.18
N THR A 268 -23.59 -12.71 -6.28
CA THR A 268 -23.06 -13.66 -7.25
C THR A 268 -23.54 -13.37 -8.67
N ASP A 269 -24.77 -12.88 -8.84
CA ASP A 269 -25.27 -12.35 -10.12
C ASP A 269 -24.41 -11.14 -10.58
N PHE A 270 -24.02 -10.28 -9.62
CA PHE A 270 -23.08 -9.20 -9.88
C PHE A 270 -21.71 -9.73 -10.31
N LEU A 271 -21.12 -10.70 -9.59
CA LEU A 271 -19.83 -11.30 -9.95
C LEU A 271 -19.83 -11.98 -11.33
N GLU A 272 -20.96 -12.57 -11.72
CA GLU A 272 -21.14 -13.20 -13.02
C GLU A 272 -21.07 -12.17 -14.16
N LYS A 273 -21.85 -11.09 -14.03
CA LYS A 273 -21.94 -9.99 -15.01
C LYS A 273 -20.71 -9.08 -15.03
N THR A 274 -20.00 -9.00 -13.91
CA THR A 274 -18.89 -8.06 -13.74
C THR A 274 -17.65 -8.57 -14.46
N ARG A 275 -17.10 -7.71 -15.32
CA ARG A 275 -15.83 -7.97 -16.01
C ARG A 275 -14.69 -8.04 -14.98
N PRO A 276 -13.86 -9.08 -14.98
CA PRO A 276 -12.66 -9.13 -14.14
C PRO A 276 -11.71 -8.00 -14.51
N GLN A 277 -11.09 -7.41 -13.50
CA GLN A 277 -10.09 -6.37 -13.67
C GLN A 277 -8.69 -6.95 -13.49
N GLN A 278 -7.87 -6.72 -14.51
CA GLN A 278 -6.45 -7.03 -14.49
C GLN A 278 -5.71 -6.12 -13.52
N LEU A 279 -4.82 -6.69 -12.72
CA LEU A 279 -4.13 -5.95 -11.65
C LEU A 279 -2.86 -5.21 -12.10
N LYS A 280 -2.54 -5.20 -13.40
CA LYS A 280 -1.38 -4.48 -13.95
C LYS A 280 -1.37 -2.99 -13.55
N THR A 281 -2.51 -2.31 -13.63
CA THR A 281 -2.63 -0.90 -13.22
C THR A 281 -2.42 -0.74 -11.72
N THR A 282 -3.02 -1.61 -10.91
CA THR A 282 -2.84 -1.66 -9.44
C THR A 282 -1.36 -1.87 -9.07
N VAL A 283 -0.67 -2.79 -9.74
CA VAL A 283 0.77 -3.02 -9.56
C VAL A 283 1.59 -1.78 -9.93
N GLU A 284 1.26 -1.06 -11.00
CA GLU A 284 1.94 0.21 -11.34
C GLU A 284 1.61 1.35 -10.37
N VAL A 285 0.41 1.40 -9.79
CA VAL A 285 0.05 2.36 -8.71
C VAL A 285 0.95 2.13 -7.50
N LEU A 286 1.05 0.89 -7.02
CA LEU A 286 1.85 0.52 -5.86
C LEU A 286 3.35 0.77 -6.11
N ASN A 287 3.86 0.38 -7.28
CA ASN A 287 5.21 0.70 -7.73
C ASN A 287 5.49 2.22 -7.75
N SER A 288 4.56 3.00 -8.30
CA SER A 288 4.72 4.45 -8.44
C SER A 288 4.76 5.15 -7.08
N ARG A 289 4.04 4.63 -6.07
CA ARG A 289 4.12 5.12 -4.68
C ARG A 289 5.48 4.83 -4.05
N ILE A 290 6.02 3.62 -4.24
CA ILE A 290 7.36 3.26 -3.75
C ILE A 290 8.42 4.16 -4.40
N ARG A 291 8.35 4.32 -5.73
CA ARG A 291 9.23 5.23 -6.48
C ARG A 291 9.12 6.68 -5.98
N LEU A 292 7.91 7.18 -5.76
CA LEU A 292 7.69 8.53 -5.26
C LEU A 292 8.36 8.73 -3.89
N LYS A 293 8.16 7.81 -2.95
CA LYS A 293 8.79 7.85 -1.62
C LYS A 293 10.32 7.86 -1.74
N ALA A 294 10.89 6.96 -2.55
CA ALA A 294 12.32 6.85 -2.74
C ALA A 294 12.92 8.11 -3.41
N CYS A 295 12.28 8.62 -4.47
CA CYS A 295 12.69 9.86 -5.12
C CYS A 295 12.64 11.06 -4.18
N ILE A 296 11.63 11.17 -3.31
CA ILE A 296 11.51 12.27 -2.35
C ILE A 296 12.59 12.18 -1.27
N GLN A 297 12.91 10.98 -0.81
CA GLN A 297 14.01 10.79 0.14
C GLN A 297 15.36 11.15 -0.48
N ASN A 298 15.63 10.68 -1.70
CA ASN A 298 16.82 11.05 -2.46
C ASN A 298 16.89 12.57 -2.74
N LEU A 299 15.75 13.20 -3.06
CA LEU A 299 15.64 14.65 -3.27
C LEU A 299 15.99 15.44 -2.01
N LYS A 300 15.53 15.01 -0.83
CA LYS A 300 15.89 15.64 0.45
C LYS A 300 17.40 15.64 0.68
N GLU A 301 18.02 14.48 0.52
CA GLU A 301 19.47 14.31 0.70
C GLU A 301 20.29 15.16 -0.28
N ARG A 302 19.83 15.25 -1.52
CA ARG A 302 20.47 16.05 -2.57
C ARG A 302 20.25 17.56 -2.38
N ILE A 303 19.08 18.00 -1.90
CA ILE A 303 18.86 19.40 -1.54
C ILE A 303 19.81 19.80 -0.41
N GLN A 304 19.94 18.97 0.63
CA GLN A 304 20.89 19.22 1.71
C GLN A 304 22.32 19.33 1.19
N LEU A 305 22.75 18.39 0.34
CA LEU A 305 24.08 18.42 -0.30
C LEU A 305 24.30 19.73 -1.08
N THR A 306 23.31 20.16 -1.85
CA THR A 306 23.37 21.41 -2.61
C THR A 306 23.44 22.64 -1.69
N GLU A 307 22.65 22.69 -0.62
CA GLU A 307 22.66 23.78 0.36
C GLU A 307 24.01 23.86 1.10
N ASP A 308 24.59 22.72 1.48
CA ASP A 308 25.93 22.64 2.08
C ASP A 308 27.02 23.12 1.10
N GLN A 309 26.95 22.69 -0.18
CA GLN A 309 27.89 23.13 -1.22
C GLN A 309 27.77 24.63 -1.51
N GLN A 310 26.55 25.18 -1.49
CA GLN A 310 26.34 26.63 -1.63
C GLN A 310 26.94 27.39 -0.44
N THR A 311 26.90 26.82 0.77
CA THR A 311 27.53 27.38 1.96
C THR A 311 29.05 27.36 1.85
N GLU A 312 29.66 26.24 1.43
CA GLU A 312 31.11 26.17 1.15
C GLU A 312 31.55 27.22 0.13
N ILE A 313 30.78 27.36 -0.97
CA ILE A 313 31.04 28.37 -2.00
C ILE A 313 30.93 29.79 -1.42
N GLN A 314 29.93 30.05 -0.58
CA GLN A 314 29.72 31.36 0.04
C GLN A 314 30.89 31.73 0.96
N GLN A 315 31.33 30.81 1.83
CA GLN A 315 32.50 30.99 2.70
C GLN A 315 33.76 31.29 1.87
N THR A 316 33.95 30.53 0.78
CA THR A 316 35.06 30.74 -0.15
C THR A 316 35.00 32.14 -0.78
N GLN A 317 33.82 32.58 -1.24
CA GLN A 317 33.65 33.90 -1.84
C GLN A 317 33.91 35.03 -0.84
N GLU A 318 33.48 34.90 0.41
CA GLU A 318 33.70 35.88 1.46
C GLU A 318 35.17 35.97 1.85
N ALA A 319 35.85 34.83 1.97
CA ALA A 319 37.27 34.80 2.23
C ALA A 319 38.09 35.41 1.08
N LEU A 320 37.79 35.06 -0.17
CA LEU A 320 38.46 35.65 -1.34
C LEU A 320 38.30 37.17 -1.40
N LYS A 321 37.15 37.71 -0.98
CA LYS A 321 36.95 39.17 -0.86
C LYS A 321 37.74 39.79 0.28
N LYS A 322 37.86 39.09 1.41
CA LYS A 322 38.63 39.57 2.57
C LYS A 322 40.14 39.63 2.28
N HIS A 323 40.64 38.67 1.50
CA HIS A 323 42.06 38.55 1.13
C HIS A 323 42.37 39.22 -0.23
N GLU A 324 41.58 40.20 -0.67
CA GLU A 324 41.74 40.84 -1.99
C GLU A 324 43.11 41.53 -2.16
N GLU A 325 43.61 42.20 -1.12
CA GLU A 325 44.92 42.88 -1.16
C GLU A 325 46.09 41.88 -1.16
N GLU A 326 45.98 40.80 -0.39
CA GLU A 326 46.98 39.70 -0.37
C GLU A 326 47.03 38.97 -1.73
N MET A 327 45.88 38.86 -2.41
CA MET A 327 45.83 38.37 -3.79
C MET A 327 46.54 39.30 -4.79
N LYS A 328 46.51 40.62 -4.57
CA LYS A 328 47.23 41.61 -5.41
C LYS A 328 48.74 41.58 -5.17
N SER A 329 49.18 41.29 -3.93
CA SER A 329 50.60 41.19 -3.57
C SER A 329 51.22 39.80 -3.81
N ASN A 330 50.46 38.83 -4.33
CA ASN A 330 50.86 37.42 -4.48
C ASN A 330 51.30 36.77 -3.15
N GLU A 331 50.77 37.25 -2.02
CA GLU A 331 51.01 36.64 -0.72
C GLU A 331 50.26 35.32 -0.59
N LYS A 332 50.88 34.37 0.14
CA LYS A 332 50.23 33.08 0.43
C LYS A 332 49.27 33.26 1.60
N PHE A 333 48.01 32.91 1.38
CA PHE A 333 46.99 32.83 2.41
C PHE A 333 46.26 31.49 2.35
N THR A 334 45.67 31.12 3.48
CA THR A 334 44.78 29.97 3.62
C THR A 334 43.38 30.44 3.96
N VAL A 335 42.40 29.64 3.55
CA VAL A 335 40.99 29.88 3.82
C VAL A 335 40.41 28.67 4.52
N ASP A 336 39.79 28.90 5.68
CA ASP A 336 38.98 27.90 6.36
C ASP A 336 37.63 27.76 5.67
N VAL A 337 37.34 26.56 5.17
CA VAL A 337 36.01 26.23 4.62
C VAL A 337 35.47 24.94 5.21
N ASP A 338 34.15 24.88 5.36
CA ASP A 338 33.44 23.65 5.66
C ASP A 338 33.31 22.82 4.37
N GLU A 339 34.27 21.96 4.11
CA GLU A 339 34.26 21.10 2.94
C GLU A 339 33.21 20.00 3.07
N VAL A 340 32.38 19.90 2.04
CA VAL A 340 31.34 18.87 1.93
C VAL A 340 31.90 17.60 1.30
N TYR A 341 31.65 16.46 1.93
CA TYR A 341 32.02 15.15 1.40
C TYR A 341 30.92 14.11 1.69
N LYS A 342 30.96 13.00 0.96
CA LYS A 342 30.11 11.83 1.20
C LYS A 342 30.91 10.75 1.92
N GLU A 343 30.31 10.15 2.93
CA GLU A 343 30.85 8.94 3.56
C GLU A 343 29.83 7.81 3.53
N LYS A 344 30.30 6.58 3.68
CA LYS A 344 29.43 5.41 3.82
C LYS A 344 29.14 5.18 5.30
N GLN A 345 27.87 5.27 5.67
CA GLN A 345 27.40 4.94 7.00
C GLN A 345 26.71 3.59 6.99
N THR A 346 27.11 2.68 7.89
CA THR A 346 26.45 1.40 8.07
C THR A 346 25.04 1.58 8.60
N ILE A 347 24.08 0.88 8.01
CA ILE A 347 22.70 0.77 8.50
C ILE A 347 22.50 -0.61 9.12
N ASN A 348 21.55 -0.72 10.06
CA ASN A 348 21.18 -2.02 10.60
C ASN A 348 20.66 -2.91 9.46
N LYS A 349 21.45 -3.91 9.07
CA LYS A 349 20.98 -5.03 8.24
C LYS A 349 20.15 -5.93 9.15
N GLY A 350 18.85 -6.02 8.88
CA GLY A 350 17.92 -6.87 9.62
C GLY A 350 17.28 -7.89 8.70
N TYR A 351 17.18 -9.12 9.20
CA TYR A 351 16.19 -10.08 8.70
C TYR A 351 14.90 -9.85 9.48
N TRP A 352 13.81 -9.57 8.77
CA TRP A 352 12.48 -9.68 9.36
C TRP A 352 11.83 -10.97 8.83
N GLY A 353 11.90 -12.05 9.61
CA GLY A 353 11.55 -13.39 9.16
C GLY A 353 12.54 -13.98 8.14
N LEU A 354 12.14 -15.05 7.44
CA LEU A 354 13.01 -15.80 6.51
C LEU A 354 13.28 -15.10 5.16
N TRP A 355 12.53 -14.05 4.81
CA TRP A 355 12.44 -13.59 3.41
C TRP A 355 12.64 -12.08 3.19
N PHE A 356 12.60 -11.26 4.24
CA PHE A 356 12.82 -9.82 4.13
C PHE A 356 14.27 -9.49 4.49
N TYR A 357 15.00 -8.93 3.52
CA TYR A 357 16.36 -8.45 3.68
C TYR A 357 16.35 -6.93 3.56
N GLU A 358 16.41 -6.26 4.70
CA GLU A 358 16.52 -4.82 4.74
C GLU A 358 17.92 -4.37 4.26
N GLY A 359 17.92 -3.48 3.29
CA GLY A 359 19.13 -2.87 2.76
C GLY A 359 18.80 -1.60 1.99
N ALA A 360 19.85 -0.94 1.50
CA ALA A 360 19.75 0.24 0.66
C ALA A 360 20.19 -0.12 -0.76
N VAL A 361 19.39 0.29 -1.75
CA VAL A 361 19.86 0.29 -3.14
C VAL A 361 20.55 1.62 -3.39
N CYS A 362 21.84 1.58 -3.69
CA CYS A 362 22.69 2.75 -3.86
C CYS A 362 23.31 2.75 -5.26
N CYS A 363 23.38 3.92 -5.89
CA CYS A 363 24.12 4.13 -7.13
C CYS A 363 25.57 4.45 -6.79
N THR A 364 26.54 3.69 -7.33
CA THR A 364 27.97 3.91 -7.08
C THR A 364 28.57 4.97 -7.98
N VAL A 365 27.92 5.29 -9.11
CA VAL A 365 28.35 6.35 -10.03
C VAL A 365 27.91 7.74 -9.55
N CYS A 366 26.66 7.87 -9.09
CA CYS A 366 26.16 9.13 -8.53
C CYS A 366 26.46 9.29 -7.03
N GLU A 367 26.85 8.20 -6.36
CA GLU A 367 26.98 8.11 -4.90
C GLU A 367 25.68 8.51 -4.18
N GLU A 368 24.58 7.87 -4.56
CA GLU A 368 23.23 8.27 -4.14
C GLU A 368 22.42 7.08 -3.61
N ASN A 369 21.66 7.33 -2.54
CA ASN A 369 20.72 6.35 -1.99
C ASN A 369 19.44 6.36 -2.82
N CYS A 370 19.28 5.35 -3.68
CA CYS A 370 18.20 5.29 -4.65
C CYS A 370 16.92 4.67 -4.07
N HIS A 371 17.04 3.78 -3.10
CA HIS A 371 15.90 3.27 -2.33
C HIS A 371 16.34 2.90 -0.91
N HIS A 372 16.11 3.82 0.02
CA HIS A 372 16.25 3.61 1.46
C HIS A 372 15.49 4.74 2.20
N PRO A 373 14.82 4.47 3.34
CA PRO A 373 14.47 3.14 3.86
C PRO A 373 13.33 2.50 3.04
N GLY A 374 13.15 1.18 3.18
CA GLY A 374 12.01 0.46 2.59
C GLY A 374 12.35 -0.51 1.44
N CYS A 375 13.63 -0.70 1.09
CA CYS A 375 14.02 -1.76 0.15
C CYS A 375 14.19 -3.10 0.88
N THR A 376 13.09 -3.72 1.29
CA THR A 376 13.10 -4.93 2.14
C THR A 376 13.03 -6.25 1.35
N LYS A 377 12.58 -6.22 0.09
CA LYS A 377 12.30 -7.45 -0.68
C LYS A 377 13.25 -7.73 -1.85
N ALA A 378 13.79 -6.71 -2.49
CA ALA A 378 14.63 -6.90 -3.66
C ALA A 378 15.97 -7.56 -3.26
N TRP A 379 16.26 -8.77 -3.72
CA TRP A 379 17.56 -9.41 -3.42
C TRP A 379 18.70 -8.76 -4.18
N TYR A 380 18.40 -8.26 -5.38
CA TYR A 380 19.34 -7.58 -6.27
C TYR A 380 18.76 -6.24 -6.71
N PRO A 381 19.59 -5.24 -7.05
CA PRO A 381 19.13 -3.95 -7.56
C PRO A 381 18.12 -4.06 -8.71
N LYS A 382 18.32 -5.02 -9.62
CA LYS A 382 17.41 -5.29 -10.76
C LYS A 382 15.96 -5.59 -10.37
N HIS A 383 15.73 -6.07 -9.15
CA HIS A 383 14.40 -6.41 -8.63
C HIS A 383 13.78 -5.28 -7.80
N CYS A 384 14.51 -4.19 -7.57
CA CYS A 384 14.03 -3.05 -6.82
C CYS A 384 13.01 -2.25 -7.64
N GLU A 385 11.94 -1.79 -7.01
CA GLU A 385 10.84 -1.06 -7.66
C GLU A 385 11.27 0.24 -8.31
N VAL A 386 12.38 0.83 -7.85
CA VAL A 386 12.99 2.03 -8.44
C VAL A 386 13.73 1.74 -9.75
N MET A 387 13.87 0.48 -10.14
CA MET A 387 14.39 0.11 -11.46
C MET A 387 13.24 -0.06 -12.43
N LYS A 388 13.30 0.63 -13.57
CA LYS A 388 12.32 0.53 -14.64
C LYS A 388 13.03 0.54 -16.00
N GLY A 389 12.74 -0.46 -16.83
CA GLY A 389 13.38 -0.58 -18.16
C GLY A 389 14.91 -0.67 -18.09
N GLY A 390 15.45 -1.33 -17.06
CA GLY A 390 16.90 -1.48 -16.86
C GLY A 390 17.62 -0.23 -16.34
N ARG A 391 16.90 0.83 -15.95
CA ARG A 391 17.46 2.09 -15.43
C ARG A 391 16.84 2.47 -14.09
N CYS A 392 17.60 3.19 -13.28
CA CYS A 392 17.11 3.76 -12.03
C CYS A 392 16.24 4.98 -12.29
N THR A 393 15.11 5.05 -11.59
CA THR A 393 14.18 6.17 -11.66
C THR A 393 14.52 7.27 -10.66
N SER A 394 15.31 6.95 -9.64
CA SER A 394 15.62 7.85 -8.51
C SER A 394 16.90 8.66 -8.69
N CYS A 395 18.03 8.06 -9.11
CA CYS A 395 19.31 8.75 -9.12
C CYS A 395 19.39 9.85 -10.20
N THR A 396 20.35 10.77 -10.04
CA THR A 396 20.58 11.92 -10.91
C THR A 396 20.66 11.55 -12.39
N ASN A 397 21.51 10.58 -12.73
CA ASN A 397 21.82 10.26 -14.12
C ASN A 397 20.92 9.17 -14.71
N LYS A 398 19.89 8.72 -13.98
CA LYS A 398 19.06 7.55 -14.34
C LYS A 398 19.93 6.36 -14.79
N CYS A 399 20.96 6.08 -13.98
CA CYS A 399 22.01 5.12 -14.31
C CYS A 399 21.42 3.72 -14.56
N PRO A 400 22.10 2.91 -15.40
CA PRO A 400 21.74 1.50 -15.57
C PRO A 400 21.81 0.73 -14.25
N VAL A 401 21.08 -0.37 -14.19
CA VAL A 401 21.05 -1.27 -13.03
C VAL A 401 22.45 -1.77 -12.62
N SER A 402 23.39 -1.90 -13.57
CA SER A 402 24.78 -2.30 -13.32
C SER A 402 25.54 -1.39 -12.37
N ASP A 403 25.15 -0.12 -12.31
CA ASP A 403 25.82 0.91 -11.49
C ASP A 403 25.26 0.97 -10.08
N HIS A 404 24.41 -0.01 -9.72
CA HIS A 404 23.75 -0.05 -8.44
C HIS A 404 24.14 -1.30 -7.66
N VAL A 405 24.20 -1.14 -6.35
CA VAL A 405 24.44 -2.21 -5.39
C VAL A 405 23.32 -2.22 -4.37
N LYS A 406 23.06 -3.37 -3.75
CA LYS A 406 22.18 -3.46 -2.58
C LYS A 406 23.00 -3.83 -1.36
N GLU A 407 23.15 -2.90 -0.43
CA GLU A 407 24.06 -3.04 0.71
C GLU A 407 23.47 -2.54 2.02
N GLY A 408 24.20 -2.78 3.11
CA GLY A 408 23.83 -2.32 4.47
C GLY A 408 24.61 -1.08 4.86
N TRP A 409 24.83 -0.22 3.89
CA TRP A 409 25.36 1.10 4.10
C TRP A 409 24.65 2.05 3.15
N ILE A 410 24.65 3.33 3.52
CA ILE A 410 24.13 4.44 2.74
C ILE A 410 25.20 5.51 2.59
N TYR A 411 25.09 6.35 1.58
CA TYR A 411 25.86 7.58 1.47
C TYR A 411 25.25 8.66 2.37
N VAL A 412 26.06 9.27 3.21
CA VAL A 412 25.64 10.40 4.07
C VAL A 412 26.54 11.58 3.78
N THR A 413 25.93 12.75 3.58
CA THR A 413 26.63 14.01 3.43
C THR A 413 27.13 14.48 4.79
N LYS A 414 28.42 14.82 4.87
CA LYS A 414 29.05 15.41 6.05
C LYS A 414 29.91 16.61 5.66
N THR A 415 30.17 17.45 6.64
CA THR A 415 31.09 18.58 6.54
C THR A 415 32.30 18.37 7.43
N ARG A 416 33.45 18.90 7.00
CA ARG A 416 34.67 18.98 7.81
C ARG A 416 35.35 20.32 7.57
N LYS A 417 35.92 20.90 8.63
CA LYS A 417 36.74 22.10 8.50
C LYS A 417 38.08 21.73 7.88
N VAL A 418 38.43 22.44 6.80
CA VAL A 418 39.72 22.29 6.13
C VAL A 418 40.28 23.67 5.77
N GLU A 419 41.59 23.82 5.97
CA GLU A 419 42.34 24.94 5.42
C GLU A 419 42.64 24.67 3.94
N LYS A 420 42.26 25.59 3.06
CA LYS A 420 42.53 25.53 1.62
C LYS A 420 43.38 26.71 1.17
N THR A 421 44.39 26.46 0.34
CA THR A 421 45.12 27.53 -0.34
C THR A 421 44.33 28.03 -1.55
N LEU A 422 44.69 29.22 -2.07
CA LEU A 422 44.12 29.73 -3.32
C LEU A 422 44.30 28.75 -4.49
N GLN A 423 45.42 28.01 -4.52
CA GLN A 423 45.68 27.01 -5.55
C GLN A 423 44.71 25.82 -5.43
N ASP A 424 44.46 25.33 -4.21
CA ASP A 424 43.49 24.24 -3.97
C ASP A 424 42.08 24.64 -4.41
N VAL A 425 41.69 25.89 -4.17
CA VAL A 425 40.39 26.43 -4.61
C VAL A 425 40.32 26.49 -6.14
N LYS A 426 41.35 27.01 -6.82
CA LYS A 426 41.41 27.02 -8.28
C LYS A 426 41.32 25.61 -8.85
N GLU A 427 42.13 24.68 -8.35
CA GLU A 427 42.13 23.29 -8.82
C GLU A 427 40.77 22.59 -8.64
N LYS A 428 40.04 22.87 -7.56
CA LYS A 428 38.71 22.30 -7.34
C LYS A 428 37.68 22.80 -8.36
N TYR A 429 37.70 24.09 -8.71
CA TYR A 429 36.65 24.71 -9.50
C TYR A 429 37.00 24.93 -10.99
N GLU A 430 38.27 24.81 -11.39
CA GLU A 430 38.73 24.98 -12.77
C GLU A 430 38.91 23.65 -13.55
N LYS A 431 38.79 22.50 -12.88
CA LYS A 431 39.23 21.16 -13.34
C LYS A 431 38.58 20.55 -14.61
N ASN A 432 37.87 21.32 -15.45
CA ASN A 432 37.23 20.83 -16.68
C ASN A 432 37.39 21.76 -17.91
N LYS A 433 38.36 22.69 -17.91
CA LYS A 433 38.65 23.53 -19.09
C LYS A 433 39.72 22.92 -19.98
N GLU A 434 39.39 21.87 -20.73
CA GLU A 434 40.13 21.57 -21.96
C GLU A 434 39.61 22.51 -23.07
N GLY A 435 40.41 23.50 -23.43
CA GLY A 435 40.28 24.24 -24.69
C GLY A 435 39.03 25.11 -24.84
N HIS A 436 39.04 26.31 -24.22
CA HIS A 436 38.79 27.59 -24.89
C HIS A 436 38.76 28.72 -23.86
N GLU A 437 39.31 29.85 -24.29
CA GLU A 437 39.45 31.11 -23.57
C GLU A 437 38.19 31.52 -22.80
N SER A 438 38.30 31.59 -21.47
CA SER A 438 37.46 32.51 -20.72
C SER A 438 38.26 33.07 -19.55
N LYS A 439 38.61 34.37 -19.64
CA LYS A 439 39.16 35.21 -18.57
C LYS A 439 38.09 35.44 -17.49
N LEU A 440 37.56 34.38 -16.90
CA LEU A 440 36.65 34.51 -15.75
C LEU A 440 37.47 34.52 -14.47
N SER A 441 37.18 35.47 -13.60
CA SER A 441 37.70 35.50 -12.24
C SER A 441 37.19 34.28 -11.46
N LEU A 442 37.93 33.87 -10.43
CA LEU A 442 37.53 32.78 -9.55
C LEU A 442 36.14 33.01 -8.92
N LEU A 443 35.80 34.27 -8.61
CA LEU A 443 34.48 34.66 -8.11
C LEU A 443 33.36 34.40 -9.13
N GLU A 444 33.59 34.64 -10.42
CA GLU A 444 32.63 34.34 -11.48
C GLU A 444 32.44 32.84 -11.68
N ILE A 445 33.51 32.04 -11.56
CA ILE A 445 33.45 30.58 -11.59
C ILE A 445 32.58 30.06 -10.44
N LEU A 446 32.83 30.54 -9.22
CA LEU A 446 32.04 30.19 -8.03
C LEU A 446 30.57 30.61 -8.18
N ALA A 447 30.31 31.80 -8.72
CA ALA A 447 28.95 32.27 -8.99
C ALA A 447 28.24 31.41 -10.06
N LYS A 448 28.94 30.99 -11.11
CA LYS A 448 28.42 30.07 -12.12
C LYS A 448 28.09 28.71 -11.49
N LYS A 449 28.98 28.17 -10.64
CA LYS A 449 28.74 26.90 -9.96
C LYS A 449 27.53 26.95 -9.04
N LYS A 450 27.33 28.05 -8.30
CA LYS A 450 26.13 28.30 -7.49
C LYS A 450 24.85 28.28 -8.33
N LYS A 451 24.88 28.88 -9.54
CA LYS A 451 23.75 28.84 -10.49
C LYS A 451 23.49 27.43 -11.05
N GLU A 452 24.54 26.66 -11.34
CA GLU A 452 24.41 25.26 -11.80
C GLU A 452 23.74 24.39 -10.73
N LEU A 453 24.19 24.48 -9.48
CA LEU A 453 23.59 23.78 -8.34
C LEU A 453 22.11 24.14 -8.16
N GLN A 454 21.76 25.42 -8.34
CA GLN A 454 20.37 25.87 -8.30
C GLN A 454 19.52 25.25 -9.41
N LYS A 455 20.06 25.17 -10.63
CA LYS A 455 19.37 24.55 -11.77
C LYS A 455 19.14 23.05 -11.56
N GLU A 456 20.14 22.35 -11.04
CA GLU A 456 20.04 20.92 -10.68
C GLU A 456 18.93 20.70 -9.66
N ARG A 457 18.89 21.53 -8.60
CA ARG A 457 17.82 21.51 -7.59
C ARG A 457 16.43 21.66 -8.24
N ASP A 458 16.28 22.66 -9.11
CA ASP A 458 14.99 22.97 -9.73
C ASP A 458 14.52 21.90 -10.71
N GLN A 459 15.45 21.22 -11.39
CA GLN A 459 15.17 20.06 -12.23
C GLN A 459 14.67 18.87 -11.41
N MET A 460 15.27 18.60 -10.24
CA MET A 460 14.83 17.49 -9.41
C MET A 460 13.43 17.68 -8.83
N LEU A 461 13.10 18.93 -8.46
CA LEU A 461 11.74 19.28 -8.03
C LEU A 461 10.73 19.00 -9.15
N GLU A 462 11.10 19.30 -10.40
CA GLU A 462 10.27 18.98 -11.57
C GLU A 462 10.05 17.47 -11.72
N GLU A 463 11.12 16.68 -11.71
CA GLU A 463 11.04 15.22 -11.84
C GLU A 463 10.15 14.61 -10.77
N THR A 464 10.25 15.10 -9.54
CA THR A 464 9.45 14.62 -8.42
C THR A 464 7.97 14.95 -8.59
N PHE A 465 7.65 16.14 -9.10
CA PHE A 465 6.28 16.52 -9.45
C PHE A 465 5.70 15.67 -10.58
N GLN A 466 6.51 15.25 -11.55
CA GLN A 466 6.07 14.35 -12.62
C GLN A 466 5.62 12.98 -12.08
N TYR A 467 6.29 12.43 -11.06
CA TYR A 467 5.82 11.20 -10.40
C TYR A 467 4.44 11.36 -9.76
N ILE A 468 4.19 12.50 -9.10
CA ILE A 468 2.89 12.81 -8.50
C ILE A 468 1.82 12.92 -9.59
N SER A 469 2.11 13.66 -10.65
CA SER A 469 1.19 13.84 -11.78
C SER A 469 0.83 12.50 -12.42
N LYS A 470 1.82 11.61 -12.60
CA LYS A 470 1.58 10.25 -13.09
C LYS A 470 0.73 9.43 -12.12
N LEU A 471 1.02 9.48 -10.82
CA LEU A 471 0.24 8.76 -9.81
C LEU A 471 -1.24 9.20 -9.83
N GLN A 472 -1.51 10.51 -9.99
CA GLN A 472 -2.85 11.06 -10.13
C GLN A 472 -3.59 10.55 -11.38
N GLN A 473 -2.87 10.23 -12.46
CA GLN A 473 -3.47 9.69 -13.68
C GLN A 473 -3.95 8.25 -13.49
N ILE A 474 -3.17 7.41 -12.78
CA ILE A 474 -3.42 5.96 -12.70
C ILE A 474 -4.18 5.52 -11.45
N ALA A 475 -3.99 6.19 -10.31
CA ALA A 475 -4.55 5.77 -9.03
C ALA A 475 -6.02 6.15 -8.92
N LEU A 476 -6.82 5.25 -8.34
CA LEU A 476 -8.23 5.50 -8.03
C LEU A 476 -8.38 6.59 -6.97
N LYS A 477 -7.52 6.55 -5.93
CA LYS A 477 -7.44 7.58 -4.90
C LYS A 477 -5.97 7.94 -4.62
N VAL A 478 -5.52 9.06 -5.21
CA VAL A 478 -4.14 9.57 -5.06
C VAL A 478 -3.94 10.30 -3.74
N ASP A 479 -4.98 10.94 -3.22
CA ASP A 479 -4.97 11.77 -2.01
C ASP A 479 -5.04 10.90 -0.73
N SER A 480 -4.13 9.92 -0.63
CA SER A 480 -3.98 9.03 0.53
C SER A 480 -2.91 9.55 1.49
N LEU A 481 -2.97 9.07 2.75
CA LEU A 481 -1.99 9.44 3.79
C LEU A 481 -0.54 9.13 3.41
N SER A 482 -0.32 8.02 2.69
CA SER A 482 0.98 7.66 2.15
C SER A 482 1.54 8.67 1.14
N THR A 483 0.70 9.37 0.39
CA THR A 483 1.12 10.46 -0.51
C THR A 483 1.37 11.75 0.26
N LEU A 484 0.48 12.07 1.22
CA LEU A 484 0.45 13.36 1.92
C LEU A 484 1.70 13.70 2.72
N VAL A 485 2.27 12.71 3.42
CA VAL A 485 3.49 12.89 4.23
C VAL A 485 4.64 13.46 3.39
N HIS A 486 4.59 13.26 2.08
CA HIS A 486 5.60 13.74 1.16
C HIS A 486 5.22 15.03 0.43
N LEU A 487 3.94 15.45 0.44
CA LEU A 487 3.48 16.65 -0.24
C LEU A 487 3.94 17.93 0.46
N ASP A 488 4.01 17.95 1.80
CA ASP A 488 4.39 19.16 2.55
C ASP A 488 5.77 19.67 2.17
N PHE A 489 6.75 18.77 2.15
CA PHE A 489 8.11 19.06 1.71
C PHE A 489 8.16 19.61 0.28
N LEU A 490 7.39 19.01 -0.64
CA LEU A 490 7.37 19.47 -2.02
C LEU A 490 6.67 20.81 -2.20
N ILE A 491 5.57 21.06 -1.47
CA ILE A 491 4.88 22.35 -1.49
C ILE A 491 5.83 23.44 -1.00
N GLU A 492 6.55 23.21 0.09
CA GLU A 492 7.54 24.14 0.64
C GLU A 492 8.64 24.46 -0.39
N LYS A 493 9.29 23.44 -0.95
CA LYS A 493 10.37 23.65 -1.92
C LYS A 493 9.88 24.23 -3.26
N MET A 494 8.63 23.97 -3.66
CA MET A 494 8.02 24.63 -4.82
C MET A 494 7.69 26.10 -4.54
N LYS A 495 7.32 26.46 -3.31
CA LYS A 495 7.15 27.86 -2.88
C LYS A 495 8.45 28.65 -2.97
N GLU A 496 9.56 28.07 -2.52
CA GLU A 496 10.90 28.67 -2.70
C GLU A 496 11.25 28.90 -4.18
N LYS A 497 10.85 27.98 -5.08
CA LYS A 497 11.05 28.10 -6.53
C LYS A 497 10.12 29.14 -7.18
N GLY A 498 8.97 29.43 -6.57
CA GLY A 498 7.97 30.37 -7.10
C GLY A 498 7.03 29.81 -8.18
N ASP A 499 6.90 28.48 -8.28
CA ASP A 499 6.06 27.82 -9.30
C ASP A 499 4.58 27.75 -8.86
N LYS A 500 3.85 28.85 -9.07
CA LYS A 500 2.48 29.04 -8.59
C LYS A 500 1.50 27.96 -9.07
N GLU A 501 1.62 27.51 -10.32
CA GLU A 501 0.73 26.50 -10.90
C GLU A 501 0.90 25.15 -10.19
N LYS A 502 2.15 24.70 -10.00
CA LYS A 502 2.43 23.45 -9.30
C LYS A 502 2.05 23.52 -7.83
N ILE A 503 2.29 24.65 -7.17
CA ILE A 503 1.86 24.88 -5.78
C ILE A 503 0.35 24.72 -5.67
N GLN A 504 -0.42 25.39 -6.53
CA GLN A 504 -1.87 25.29 -6.52
C GLN A 504 -2.35 23.85 -6.70
N LYS A 505 -1.76 23.10 -7.63
CA LYS A 505 -2.12 21.69 -7.86
C LYS A 505 -1.82 20.82 -6.64
N LEU A 506 -0.65 20.97 -6.01
CA LEU A 506 -0.26 20.20 -4.83
C LEU A 506 -1.12 20.58 -3.60
N GLU A 507 -1.46 21.85 -3.44
CA GLU A 507 -2.34 22.33 -2.38
C GLU A 507 -3.79 21.85 -2.59
N GLU A 508 -4.28 21.82 -3.83
CA GLU A 508 -5.59 21.24 -4.16
C GLU A 508 -5.64 19.76 -3.81
N MET A 509 -4.61 18.98 -4.19
CA MET A 509 -4.48 17.58 -3.79
C MET A 509 -4.54 17.42 -2.25
N LYS A 510 -3.80 18.26 -1.52
CA LYS A 510 -3.80 18.25 -0.06
C LYS A 510 -5.18 18.62 0.52
N ARG A 511 -5.92 19.53 -0.11
CA ARG A 511 -7.27 19.94 0.30
C ARG A 511 -8.35 18.88 0.04
N ARG A 512 -8.20 18.06 -1.01
CA ARG A 512 -9.14 16.96 -1.30
C ARG A 512 -9.09 15.84 -0.28
N VAL A 513 -8.06 15.83 0.57
CA VAL A 513 -7.98 14.94 1.72
C VAL A 513 -8.99 15.39 2.75
N ASP A 514 -9.90 14.48 3.08
CA ASP A 514 -10.90 14.68 4.12
C ASP A 514 -10.25 15.13 5.44
N ASP A 515 -10.86 16.11 6.12
CA ASP A 515 -10.31 16.71 7.33
C ASP A 515 -10.08 15.68 8.45
N ARG A 516 -10.83 14.56 8.46
CA ARG A 516 -10.63 13.46 9.41
C ARG A 516 -9.43 12.60 9.05
N THR A 517 -9.21 12.37 7.75
CA THR A 517 -7.97 11.75 7.26
C THR A 517 -6.76 12.61 7.62
N ARG A 518 -6.91 13.95 7.60
CA ARG A 518 -5.89 14.90 8.07
C ARG A 518 -5.70 14.84 9.60
N ALA A 519 -6.77 14.70 10.38
CA ALA A 519 -6.68 14.55 11.84
C ALA A 519 -5.94 13.27 12.25
N ALA A 520 -6.20 12.14 11.56
CA ALA A 520 -5.44 10.90 11.74
C ALA A 520 -3.93 11.09 11.43
N MET A 521 -3.58 11.97 10.48
CA MET A 521 -2.19 12.35 10.19
C MET A 521 -1.52 13.10 11.35
N CYS A 522 -2.22 14.05 11.97
CA CYS A 522 -1.70 14.85 13.08
C CYS A 522 -1.47 13.98 14.33
N TYR A 523 -2.38 13.04 14.60
CA TYR A 523 -2.20 12.06 15.67
C TYR A 523 -0.96 11.18 15.40
N ARG A 524 -0.73 10.78 14.15
CA ARG A 524 0.46 10.01 13.75
C ARG A 524 1.78 10.78 13.98
N GLN A 525 1.88 12.03 13.53
CA GLN A 525 3.12 12.83 13.68
C GLN A 525 3.48 13.08 15.15
N THR A 526 2.49 13.17 16.03
CA THR A 526 2.69 13.36 17.47
C THR A 526 3.08 12.08 18.20
N VAL A 527 2.65 10.90 17.73
CA VAL A 527 3.07 9.59 18.28
C VAL A 527 4.49 9.22 17.83
N THR A 528 4.83 9.34 16.54
CA THR A 528 6.21 9.04 16.07
C THR A 528 7.26 10.02 16.60
N ALA A 529 6.89 11.25 16.95
CA ALA A 529 7.80 12.19 17.62
C ALA A 529 8.08 11.77 19.08
N LYS A 530 7.10 11.15 19.76
CA LYS A 530 7.25 10.65 21.14
C LYS A 530 8.00 9.34 21.24
N GLU A 531 7.98 8.50 20.21
CA GLU A 531 8.72 7.22 20.17
C GLU A 531 10.20 7.39 19.75
N LYS A 532 10.56 8.58 19.25
CA LYS A 532 11.95 8.95 18.89
C LYS A 532 12.65 9.83 19.93
N MET A 533 11.95 10.18 21.01
CA MET A 533 12.51 10.76 22.24
C MET A 533 12.69 9.65 23.25
#